data_AF-A0A9K3KAF8-F1
#
_entry.id   AF-A0A9K3KAF8-F1
#
_cell.length_a   1.000
_cell.length_b   1.000
_cell.length_c   1.000
_cell.angle_alpha   90.00
_cell.angle_beta   90.00
_cell.angle_gamma   90.00
#
_symmetry.space_group_name_H-M   'P 1'
#
loop_
_entity.id
_entity.type
_entity.pdbx_description
1 polymer ?
#
loop_
_entity_poly.entity_id
_entity_poly.type
_entity_poly.pdbx_seq_one_letter_code
_entity_poly.pdbx_strand_id
1 'polypeptide(L)'
;MCQLLQQLESNDITSLTLEASPKEALEKKKPDELIDALSKNTSVTTLVLQKDFLACLRGDVRSKLMQTIAKLPSLQSVTLGNSLLLAPDLTNLVVSVKSLCTLTLDEICLQGEPAMVQDLQVALASHGKLKSFTVTNCMASNQEVDMKALEDVKLGSSCAGRDAAIDPAADVDTAHAA
;
A
#
# COMPACT_ATOMS: atom_id res chain seq x y z
N MET A 1 16.47 17.92 0.12
CA MET A 1 16.30 16.72 -0.73
C MET A 1 17.53 15.80 -0.75
N CYS A 2 18.78 16.26 -0.81
CA CYS A 2 19.95 15.35 -0.72
C CYS A 2 19.98 14.52 0.57
N GLN A 3 19.67 15.13 1.71
CA GLN A 3 19.60 14.42 2.99
C GLN A 3 18.50 13.35 3.02
N LEU A 4 17.34 13.61 2.38
CA LEU A 4 16.24 12.65 2.32
C LEU A 4 16.60 11.42 1.48
N LEU A 5 17.19 11.63 0.30
CA LEU A 5 17.64 10.53 -0.56
C LEU A 5 18.70 9.68 0.15
N GLN A 6 19.65 10.34 0.82
CA GLN A 6 20.67 9.65 1.60
C GLN A 6 20.06 8.83 2.74
N GLN A 7 19.08 9.37 3.46
CA GLN A 7 18.36 8.66 4.52
C GLN A 7 17.55 7.46 4.01
N LEU A 8 16.96 7.58 2.82
CA LEU A 8 16.28 6.48 2.15
C LEU A 8 17.26 5.36 1.77
N GLU A 9 18.40 5.72 1.20
CA GLU A 9 19.44 4.77 0.79
C GLU A 9 20.12 4.09 1.99
N SER A 10 20.30 4.82 3.10
CA SER A 10 20.92 4.28 4.32
C SER A 10 19.95 3.44 5.17
N ASN A 11 18.66 3.41 4.82
CA ASN A 11 17.62 2.74 5.60
C ASN A 11 17.44 3.29 7.03
N ASP A 12 17.76 4.57 7.23
CA ASP A 12 17.69 5.22 8.55
C ASP A 12 16.29 5.80 8.86
N ILE A 13 15.34 5.71 7.93
CA ILE A 13 14.00 6.25 8.09
C ILE A 13 12.94 5.16 8.05
N THR A 14 12.01 5.23 9.01
CA THR A 14 10.87 4.31 9.11
C THR A 14 9.56 4.98 8.68
N SER A 15 9.48 6.31 8.77
CA SER A 15 8.33 7.11 8.34
C SER A 15 8.76 8.13 7.30
N LEU A 16 8.10 8.11 6.15
CA LEU A 16 8.31 9.05 5.06
C LEU A 16 7.03 9.85 4.79
N THR A 17 7.12 11.16 4.94
CA THR A 17 6.02 12.08 4.65
C THR A 17 6.42 13.04 3.53
N LEU A 18 5.64 13.05 2.45
CA LEU A 18 5.80 13.92 1.29
C LEU A 18 4.51 14.69 1.06
N GLU A 19 4.53 15.97 1.46
CA GLU A 19 3.38 16.88 1.39
C GLU A 19 3.64 18.12 0.51
N ALA A 20 4.88 18.35 0.07
CA ALA A 20 5.22 19.62 -0.56
C ALA A 20 4.65 19.74 -1.98
N SER A 21 4.21 20.95 -2.34
CA SER A 21 3.96 21.29 -3.74
C SER A 21 5.30 21.19 -4.49
N PRO A 22 5.40 20.36 -5.53
CA PRO A 22 6.67 20.04 -6.15
C PRO A 22 7.33 21.19 -6.93
N LYS A 23 6.65 22.33 -7.08
CA LYS A 23 7.20 23.51 -7.76
C LYS A 23 8.52 23.97 -7.15
N GLU A 24 8.71 23.86 -5.83
CA GLU A 24 9.97 24.30 -5.20
C GLU A 24 10.92 23.15 -4.86
N ALA A 25 10.40 21.96 -4.56
CA ALA A 25 11.19 20.83 -4.08
C ALA A 25 11.60 19.83 -5.18
N LEU A 26 10.79 19.68 -6.24
CA LEU A 26 10.96 18.65 -7.29
C LEU A 26 11.28 19.24 -8.68
N GLU A 27 11.05 20.52 -8.95
CA GLU A 27 11.43 21.16 -10.23
C GLU A 27 12.93 21.06 -10.55
N LYS A 28 13.78 20.79 -9.56
CA LYS A 28 15.23 20.65 -9.75
C LYS A 28 15.79 19.24 -9.56
N LYS A 29 15.00 18.28 -9.06
CA LYS A 29 15.50 16.92 -8.77
C LYS A 29 14.51 15.86 -9.21
N LYS A 30 15.03 14.89 -9.94
CA LYS A 30 14.28 13.93 -10.75
C LYS A 30 13.43 13.05 -9.84
N PRO A 31 12.11 12.91 -10.05
CA PRO A 31 11.30 11.92 -9.35
C PRO A 31 11.86 10.49 -9.52
N ASP A 32 12.63 10.23 -10.58
CA ASP A 32 13.38 8.99 -10.75
C ASP A 32 14.43 8.74 -9.64
N GLU A 33 15.11 9.76 -9.12
CA GLU A 33 16.06 9.60 -8.00
C GLU A 33 15.33 9.17 -6.72
N LEU A 34 14.15 9.74 -6.47
CA LEU A 34 13.30 9.34 -5.34
C LEU A 34 12.80 7.91 -5.51
N ILE A 35 12.33 7.55 -6.71
CA ILE A 35 11.87 6.20 -7.01
C ILE A 35 13.02 5.19 -6.85
N ASP A 36 14.22 5.51 -7.33
CA ASP A 36 15.40 4.65 -7.18
C ASP A 36 15.78 4.46 -5.71
N ALA A 37 15.86 5.55 -4.94
CA ALA A 37 16.16 5.50 -3.50
C ALA A 37 15.10 4.70 -2.73
N LEU A 38 13.81 4.90 -3.03
CA LEU A 38 12.72 4.10 -2.45
C LEU A 38 12.82 2.63 -2.81
N SER A 39 13.17 2.29 -4.06
CA SER A 39 13.24 0.90 -4.51
C SER A 39 14.29 0.06 -3.76
N LYS A 40 15.30 0.73 -3.18
CA LYS A 40 16.37 0.12 -2.38
C LYS A 40 16.07 0.15 -0.88
N ASN A 41 15.02 0.86 -0.47
CA ASN A 41 14.70 1.01 0.93
C ASN A 41 13.92 -0.22 1.45
N THR A 42 14.33 -0.71 2.61
CA THR A 42 13.78 -1.87 3.30
C THR A 42 13.27 -1.53 4.71
N SER A 43 13.39 -0.26 5.14
CA SER A 43 13.11 0.20 6.52
C SER A 43 11.80 0.97 6.64
N VAL A 44 11.32 1.60 5.57
CA VAL A 44 10.10 2.40 5.58
C VAL A 44 8.89 1.52 5.89
N THR A 45 8.23 1.83 7.00
CA THR A 45 7.00 1.19 7.46
C THR A 45 5.78 2.08 7.26
N THR A 46 5.96 3.40 7.26
CA THR A 46 4.89 4.38 7.10
C THR A 46 5.19 5.32 5.95
N LEU A 47 4.23 5.48 5.05
CA LEU A 47 4.33 6.38 3.91
C LEU A 47 3.11 7.28 3.83
N VAL A 48 3.34 8.59 3.80
CA VAL A 48 2.29 9.60 3.66
C VAL A 48 2.60 10.44 2.42
N LEU A 49 1.77 10.33 1.40
CA LEU A 49 1.85 11.12 0.16
C LEU A 49 0.59 11.97 0.06
N GLN A 50 0.65 13.23 0.47
CA GLN A 50 -0.54 14.09 0.60
C GLN A 50 -0.35 15.43 -0.12
N LYS A 51 -1.42 16.24 -0.13
CA LYS A 51 -1.48 17.52 -0.84
C LYS A 51 -1.12 17.31 -2.32
N ASP A 52 -0.55 18.31 -2.97
CA ASP A 52 -0.32 18.26 -4.42
C ASP A 52 0.84 17.37 -4.87
N PHE A 53 1.49 16.61 -3.97
CA PHE A 53 2.67 15.81 -4.31
C PHE A 53 2.38 14.84 -5.47
N LEU A 54 1.38 13.98 -5.30
CA LEU A 54 0.99 13.01 -6.33
C LEU A 54 0.28 13.68 -7.51
N ALA A 55 -0.51 14.73 -7.29
CA ALA A 55 -1.23 15.45 -8.35
C ALA A 55 -0.29 16.07 -9.39
N CYS A 56 0.88 16.51 -8.96
CA CYS A 56 1.85 17.15 -9.83
C CYS A 56 2.81 16.19 -10.54
N LEU A 57 2.79 14.90 -10.19
CA LEU A 57 3.52 13.89 -10.95
C LEU A 57 2.76 13.59 -12.24
N ARG A 58 3.50 13.43 -13.34
CA ARG A 58 2.92 12.87 -14.57
C ARG A 58 2.40 11.46 -14.29
N GLY A 59 1.35 11.06 -15.02
CA GLY A 59 0.68 9.77 -14.79
C GLY A 59 1.62 8.56 -14.85
N ASP A 60 2.57 8.55 -15.80
CA ASP A 60 3.59 7.50 -15.93
C ASP A 60 4.50 7.40 -14.70
N VAL A 61 4.98 8.55 -14.23
CA VAL A 61 5.85 8.65 -13.05
C VAL A 61 5.10 8.28 -11.78
N ARG A 62 3.85 8.70 -11.65
CA ARG A 62 2.98 8.38 -10.52
C ARG A 62 2.72 6.88 -10.44
N SER A 63 2.34 6.22 -11.54
CA SER A 63 2.16 4.76 -11.56
C SER A 63 3.46 4.02 -11.26
N LYS A 64 4.59 4.46 -11.81
CA LYS A 64 5.92 3.90 -11.47
C LYS A 64 6.25 4.04 -9.98
N LEU A 65 5.96 5.18 -9.38
CA LEU A 65 6.11 5.39 -7.94
C LEU A 65 5.21 4.44 -7.14
N MET A 66 3.93 4.31 -7.49
CA MET A 66 3.01 3.38 -6.83
C MET A 66 3.48 1.92 -6.91
N GLN A 67 4.00 1.49 -8.07
CA GLN A 67 4.59 0.16 -8.24
C GLN A 67 5.83 -0.05 -7.39
N THR A 68 6.67 0.98 -7.20
CA THR A 68 7.83 0.92 -6.32
C THR A 68 7.41 0.82 -4.86
N ILE A 69 6.42 1.61 -4.44
CA ILE A 69 5.86 1.56 -3.08
C ILE A 69 5.29 0.18 -2.79
N ALA A 70 4.61 -0.43 -3.76
CA ALA A 70 4.04 -1.78 -3.64
C ALA A 70 5.10 -2.88 -3.40
N LYS A 71 6.38 -2.59 -3.62
CA LYS A 71 7.50 -3.53 -3.42
C LYS A 71 8.27 -3.28 -2.12
N LEU A 72 7.91 -2.27 -1.33
CA LEU A 72 8.56 -2.00 -0.06
C LEU A 72 8.25 -3.12 0.94
N PRO A 73 9.26 -3.88 1.43
CA PRO A 73 9.02 -5.10 2.20
C PRO A 73 8.44 -4.83 3.60
N SER A 74 8.80 -3.69 4.19
CA SER A 74 8.44 -3.34 5.56
C SER A 74 7.21 -2.43 5.66
N LEU A 75 6.57 -2.10 4.53
CA LEU A 75 5.50 -1.12 4.49
C LEU A 75 4.23 -1.63 5.19
N GLN A 76 3.76 -0.87 6.17
CA GLN A 76 2.61 -1.22 7.02
C GLN A 76 1.49 -0.19 6.94
N SER A 77 1.82 1.08 6.71
CA SER A 77 0.85 2.17 6.67
C SER A 77 1.07 3.04 5.44
N VAL A 78 0.01 3.27 4.69
CA VAL A 78 0.02 4.13 3.51
C VAL A 78 -1.12 5.12 3.58
N THR A 79 -0.81 6.40 3.41
CA THR A 79 -1.78 7.49 3.25
C THR A 79 -1.55 8.16 1.91
N LEU A 80 -2.59 8.23 1.07
CA LEU A 80 -2.56 8.82 -0.26
C LEU A 80 -3.60 9.93 -0.32
N GLY A 81 -3.17 11.13 -0.68
CA GLY A 81 -3.97 12.34 -0.67
C GLY A 81 -4.03 13.06 -2.02
N ASN A 82 -5.13 13.78 -2.27
CA ASN A 82 -5.27 14.86 -3.24
C ASN A 82 -4.68 14.51 -4.62
N SER A 83 -5.14 13.42 -5.23
CA SER A 83 -4.59 12.95 -6.50
C SER A 83 -5.54 12.11 -7.33
N LEU A 84 -5.16 11.92 -8.59
CA LEU A 84 -5.78 10.97 -9.49
C LEU A 84 -5.03 9.64 -9.37
N LEU A 85 -5.68 8.57 -8.97
CA LEU A 85 -5.04 7.25 -8.87
C LEU A 85 -5.76 6.22 -9.73
N LEU A 86 -5.00 5.37 -10.39
CA LEU A 86 -5.55 4.24 -11.12
C LEU A 86 -5.95 3.14 -10.14
N ALA A 87 -7.17 2.61 -10.25
CA ALA A 87 -7.63 1.48 -9.45
C ALA A 87 -6.66 0.28 -9.53
N PRO A 88 -6.11 -0.11 -10.71
CA PRO A 88 -5.09 -1.15 -10.79
C PRO A 88 -3.82 -0.89 -9.96
N ASP A 89 -3.37 0.38 -9.84
CA ASP A 89 -2.19 0.72 -9.04
C ASP A 89 -2.45 0.50 -7.55
N LEU A 90 -3.65 0.87 -7.07
CA LEU A 90 -4.07 0.59 -5.69
C LEU A 90 -4.27 -0.91 -5.45
N THR A 91 -4.90 -1.63 -6.39
CA THR A 91 -5.06 -3.08 -6.29
C THR A 91 -3.70 -3.76 -6.17
N ASN A 92 -2.73 -3.36 -7.01
CA ASN A 92 -1.38 -3.89 -6.95
C ASN A 92 -0.67 -3.56 -5.62
N LEU A 93 -0.86 -2.35 -5.07
CA LEU A 93 -0.35 -1.97 -3.76
C LEU A 93 -0.89 -2.89 -2.66
N VAL A 94 -2.21 -3.08 -2.61
CA VAL A 94 -2.87 -3.92 -1.62
C VAL A 94 -2.41 -5.38 -1.76
N VAL A 95 -2.43 -5.93 -2.97
CA VAL A 95 -2.05 -7.33 -3.21
C VAL A 95 -0.57 -7.59 -2.90
N SER A 96 0.33 -6.67 -3.26
CA SER A 96 1.77 -6.88 -3.14
C SER A 96 2.29 -6.68 -1.72
N VAL A 97 1.77 -5.70 -0.98
CA VAL A 97 2.27 -5.36 0.35
C VAL A 97 1.59 -6.25 1.41
N LYS A 98 2.18 -7.42 1.65
CA LYS A 98 1.67 -8.42 2.61
C LYS A 98 1.76 -7.99 4.08
N SER A 99 2.37 -6.86 4.38
CA SER A 99 2.50 -6.26 5.71
C SER A 99 1.55 -5.09 5.93
N LEU A 100 0.78 -4.68 4.91
CA LEU A 100 -0.10 -3.52 4.96
C LEU A 100 -1.20 -3.72 6.02
N CYS A 101 -1.21 -2.83 7.01
CA CYS A 101 -2.14 -2.80 8.13
C CYS A 101 -3.11 -1.63 8.04
N THR A 102 -2.68 -0.51 7.44
CA THR A 102 -3.46 0.72 7.32
C THR A 102 -3.34 1.27 5.91
N LEU A 103 -4.49 1.55 5.29
CA LEU A 103 -4.58 2.27 4.02
C LEU A 103 -5.58 3.42 4.16
N THR A 104 -5.12 4.64 3.95
CA THR A 104 -5.97 5.85 3.96
C THR A 104 -5.95 6.51 2.59
N LEU A 105 -7.12 6.74 2.02
CA LEU A 105 -7.34 7.49 0.80
C LEU A 105 -8.10 8.78 1.17
N ASP A 106 -7.53 9.92 0.83
CA ASP A 106 -8.09 11.23 1.17
C ASP A 106 -8.12 12.13 -0.07
N GLU A 107 -9.28 12.70 -0.41
CA GLU A 107 -9.43 13.56 -1.59
C GLU A 107 -8.88 12.92 -2.90
N ILE A 108 -9.02 11.60 -3.05
CA ILE A 108 -8.57 10.87 -4.24
C ILE A 108 -9.70 10.81 -5.28
N CYS A 109 -9.34 11.10 -6.53
CA CYS A 109 -10.17 10.77 -7.68
C CYS A 109 -9.70 9.44 -8.30
N LEU A 110 -10.48 8.38 -8.05
CA LEU A 110 -10.17 7.02 -8.48
C LEU A 110 -10.55 6.82 -9.95
N GLN A 111 -9.58 6.40 -10.75
CA GLN A 111 -9.73 6.18 -12.18
C GLN A 111 -9.69 4.68 -12.50
N GLY A 112 -10.67 4.20 -13.26
CA GLY A 112 -10.73 2.81 -13.68
C GLY A 112 -12.13 2.42 -14.14
N GLU A 113 -12.22 1.28 -14.80
CA GLU A 113 -13.49 0.65 -15.12
C GLU A 113 -14.12 0.03 -13.86
N PRO A 114 -15.44 -0.14 -13.81
CA PRO A 114 -16.12 -0.78 -12.66
C PRO A 114 -15.51 -2.12 -12.25
N ALA A 115 -15.09 -2.94 -13.21
CA ALA A 115 -14.42 -4.23 -12.94
C ALA A 115 -13.11 -4.06 -12.15
N MET A 116 -12.30 -3.04 -12.46
CA MET A 116 -11.03 -2.81 -11.76
C MET A 116 -11.24 -2.34 -10.32
N VAL A 117 -12.31 -1.58 -10.09
CA VAL A 117 -12.69 -1.14 -8.73
C VAL A 117 -13.26 -2.30 -7.93
N GLN A 118 -13.99 -3.21 -8.59
CA GLN A 118 -14.40 -4.47 -7.97
C GLN A 118 -13.19 -5.34 -7.58
N ASP A 119 -12.17 -5.44 -8.44
CA ASP A 119 -10.93 -6.14 -8.11
C ASP A 119 -10.23 -5.52 -6.88
N LEU A 120 -10.24 -4.19 -6.77
CA LEU A 120 -9.74 -3.48 -5.59
C LEU A 120 -10.53 -3.86 -4.33
N GLN A 121 -11.86 -3.87 -4.39
CA GLN A 121 -12.71 -4.28 -3.26
C GLN A 121 -12.42 -5.72 -2.83
N VAL A 122 -12.29 -6.64 -3.78
CA VAL A 122 -11.94 -8.04 -3.51
C VAL A 122 -10.55 -8.13 -2.88
N ALA A 123 -9.57 -7.39 -3.39
CA ALA A 123 -8.22 -7.34 -2.83
C ALA A 123 -8.20 -6.81 -1.39
N LEU A 124 -8.97 -5.76 -1.08
CA LEU A 124 -9.10 -5.20 0.26
C LEU A 124 -9.74 -6.20 1.22
N ALA A 125 -10.84 -6.84 0.81
CA ALA A 125 -11.55 -7.83 1.62
C ALA A 125 -10.70 -9.09 1.90
N SER A 126 -9.85 -9.50 0.95
CA SER A 126 -9.01 -10.71 1.03
C SER A 126 -7.61 -10.49 1.60
N HIS A 127 -7.20 -9.25 1.91
CA HIS A 127 -5.83 -8.93 2.35
C HIS A 127 -5.42 -9.65 3.64
N GLY A 128 -6.36 -9.86 4.57
CA GLY A 128 -6.18 -10.62 5.81
C GLY A 128 -5.39 -9.91 6.93
N LYS A 129 -4.55 -8.92 6.61
CA LYS A 129 -3.80 -8.12 7.61
C LYS A 129 -4.21 -6.66 7.68
N LEU A 130 -4.90 -6.14 6.67
CA LEU A 130 -5.44 -4.79 6.66
C LEU A 130 -6.49 -4.64 7.77
N LYS A 131 -6.17 -3.82 8.78
CA LYS A 131 -7.03 -3.57 9.95
C LYS A 131 -7.84 -2.29 9.80
N SER A 132 -7.28 -1.31 9.12
CA SER A 132 -7.91 -0.02 8.90
C SER A 132 -7.84 0.34 7.42
N PHE A 133 -9.01 0.66 6.87
CA PHE A 133 -9.18 1.22 5.55
C PHE A 133 -10.08 2.43 5.70
N THR A 134 -9.61 3.58 5.27
CA THR A 134 -10.33 4.84 5.41
C THR A 134 -10.36 5.54 4.07
N VAL A 135 -11.56 5.93 3.65
CA VAL A 135 -11.80 6.68 2.42
C VAL A 135 -12.50 7.97 2.83
N THR A 136 -11.90 9.11 2.53
CA THR A 136 -12.43 10.42 2.89
C THR A 136 -12.45 11.30 1.66
N ASN A 137 -13.59 11.96 1.38
CA ASN A 137 -13.73 12.90 0.25
C ASN A 137 -13.29 12.35 -1.12
N CYS A 138 -13.35 11.04 -1.33
CA CYS A 138 -12.93 10.42 -2.58
C CYS A 138 -14.09 10.38 -3.58
N MET A 139 -13.75 10.44 -4.88
CA MET A 139 -14.72 10.34 -5.96
C MET A 139 -14.20 9.40 -7.05
N ALA A 140 -15.11 8.84 -7.84
CA ALA A 140 -14.72 8.09 -9.04
C ALA A 140 -14.73 9.00 -10.26
N SER A 141 -13.81 8.76 -11.20
CA SER A 141 -13.82 9.48 -12.48
C SER A 141 -14.92 8.98 -13.42
N ASN A 142 -15.34 7.71 -13.27
CA ASN A 142 -16.46 7.12 -14.01
C ASN A 142 -17.71 7.15 -13.12
N GLN A 143 -18.82 7.67 -13.64
CA GLN A 143 -20.10 7.76 -12.94
C GLN A 143 -20.72 6.39 -12.63
N GLU A 144 -20.32 5.35 -13.33
CA GLU A 144 -20.78 3.97 -13.10
C GLU A 144 -20.11 3.31 -11.89
N VAL A 145 -19.04 3.91 -11.36
CA VAL A 145 -18.32 3.38 -10.20
C VAL A 145 -18.98 3.91 -8.93
N ASP A 146 -19.51 2.99 -8.13
CA ASP A 146 -20.04 3.31 -6.81
C ASP A 146 -18.91 3.34 -5.76
N MET A 147 -18.58 4.53 -5.27
CA MET A 147 -17.60 4.71 -4.20
C MET A 147 -18.09 4.23 -2.83
N LYS A 148 -19.41 4.17 -2.60
CA LYS A 148 -19.96 3.69 -1.32
C LYS A 148 -19.65 2.21 -1.10
N ALA A 149 -19.70 1.42 -2.17
CA ALA A 149 -19.32 0.02 -2.13
C ALA A 149 -17.86 -0.18 -1.67
N LEU A 150 -16.97 0.80 -1.92
CA LEU A 150 -15.60 0.78 -1.44
C LEU A 150 -15.52 1.13 0.06
N GLU A 151 -16.29 2.11 0.53
CA GLU A 151 -16.39 2.50 1.94
C GLU A 151 -16.96 1.38 2.82
N ASP A 152 -17.93 0.62 2.29
CA ASP A 152 -18.61 -0.47 2.98
C ASP A 152 -17.82 -1.80 2.98
N VAL A 153 -16.60 -1.82 2.43
CA VAL A 153 -15.77 -3.03 2.41
C VAL A 153 -15.49 -3.47 3.84
N LYS A 154 -16.13 -4.58 4.23
CA LYS A 154 -15.84 -5.25 5.49
C LYS A 154 -14.46 -5.87 5.40
N LEU A 155 -13.49 -5.25 6.06
CA LEU A 155 -12.17 -5.83 6.24
C LEU A 155 -12.32 -7.16 6.96
N GLY A 156 -11.72 -8.21 6.38
CA GLY A 156 -11.76 -9.54 6.97
C GLY A 156 -11.16 -9.51 8.37
N SER A 157 -12.02 -9.56 9.39
CA SER A 157 -11.64 -9.67 10.80
C SER A 157 -11.15 -11.07 11.15
N SER A 158 -10.24 -11.63 10.36
CA SER A 158 -9.71 -12.98 10.57
C SER A 158 -8.22 -12.96 10.87
N CYS A 159 -7.89 -12.32 12.00
CA CYS A 159 -6.70 -12.67 12.80
C CYS A 159 -7.15 -13.41 14.07
N ALA A 160 -8.15 -14.30 13.99
CA ALA A 160 -8.28 -15.34 14.99
C ALA A 160 -7.20 -16.38 14.67
N GLY A 161 -6.16 -16.41 15.48
CA GLY A 161 -5.06 -17.35 15.33
C GLY A 161 -5.59 -18.76 15.13
N ARG A 162 -5.41 -19.30 13.93
CA ARG A 162 -5.17 -20.74 13.79
C ARG A 162 -3.75 -20.97 14.29
N ASP A 163 -3.59 -20.95 15.61
CA ASP A 163 -2.73 -21.90 16.28
C ASP A 163 -3.29 -23.27 15.90
N ALA A 164 -2.87 -23.77 14.74
CA ALA A 164 -2.88 -25.19 14.50
C ALA A 164 -1.90 -25.74 15.52
N ALA A 165 -2.43 -26.09 16.69
CA ALA A 165 -1.77 -26.97 17.62
C ALA A 165 -1.23 -28.15 16.81
N ILE A 166 0.08 -28.16 16.62
CA ILE A 166 0.81 -29.36 16.25
C ILE A 166 0.58 -30.29 17.43
N ASP A 167 -0.27 -31.28 17.26
CA ASP A 167 -0.40 -32.42 18.17
C ASP A 167 0.94 -33.19 18.15
N PRO A 168 1.73 -33.21 19.23
CA PRO A 168 2.91 -34.04 19.33
C PRO A 168 2.62 -35.19 20.31
N ALA A 169 2.91 -36.43 19.87
CA ALA A 169 2.80 -37.70 20.61
C ALA A 169 1.38 -38.32 20.57
N ALA A 170 1.19 -39.62 20.42
CA ALA A 170 2.00 -40.79 20.76
C ALA A 170 1.70 -41.92 19.74
N ASP A 171 2.38 -43.06 19.63
CA ASP A 171 3.09 -43.86 20.61
C ASP A 171 3.96 -44.88 19.86
N VAL A 172 5.12 -45.18 20.45
CA VAL A 172 6.04 -46.25 20.06
C VAL A 172 5.57 -47.54 20.71
N ASP A 173 5.25 -48.58 19.95
CA ASP A 173 5.22 -49.93 20.50
C ASP A 173 6.30 -50.81 19.84
N THR A 174 7.25 -51.19 20.68
CA THR A 174 8.34 -52.11 20.41
C THR A 174 7.93 -53.46 20.96
N ALA A 175 7.78 -54.48 20.09
CA ALA A 175 7.70 -55.86 20.57
C ALA A 175 8.54 -56.80 19.67
N HIS A 176 9.70 -57.13 20.22
CA HIS A 176 10.50 -58.33 19.96
C HIS A 176 9.65 -59.60 19.94
N ALA A 177 9.86 -60.50 18.98
CA ALA A 177 9.72 -61.93 19.21
C ALA A 177 10.53 -62.73 18.16
N ALA A 178 11.60 -63.35 18.68
CA ALA A 178 12.26 -64.61 18.30
C ALA A 178 12.65 -64.87 16.83
#